data_AF-A0A0A2RAU6-F1
#
_entry.id   AF-A0A0A2RAU6-F1
#
_cell.length_a   1.000
_cell.length_b   1.000
_cell.length_c   1.000
_cell.angle_alpha   90.00
_cell.angle_beta   90.00
_cell.angle_gamma   90.00
#
_symmetry.space_group_name_H-M   'P 1'
#
loop_
_entity.id
_entity.type
_entity.pdbx_description
1 polymer ?
#
loop_
_entity_poly.entity_id
_entity_poly.type
_entity_poly.pdbx_seq_one_letter_code
_entity_poly.pdbx_strand_id
1 'polypeptide(L)' 'MNPEQKRLTERLLEVPQMRAGQMITLLTIWLEAETDNDTSNMIVTALTVAREIEQSLAEAAEGKV' A
#
# COMPACT_ATOMS: atom_id res chain seq x y z
N MET A 1 5.62 -14.76 -17.30
CA MET A 1 5.91 -15.49 -16.04
C MET A 1 5.34 -16.90 -16.13
N ASN A 2 6.05 -17.93 -15.70
CA ASN A 2 5.50 -19.29 -15.66
C ASN A 2 4.59 -19.47 -14.41
N PRO A 3 3.73 -20.50 -14.35
CA PRO A 3 2.77 -20.67 -13.26
C PRO A 3 3.39 -20.80 -11.86
N GLU A 4 4.58 -21.38 -11.76
CA GLU A 4 5.30 -21.57 -10.49
C GLU A 4 5.87 -20.24 -9.98
N GLN A 5 6.47 -19.46 -10.87
CA GLN A 5 6.92 -18.10 -10.59
C GLN A 5 5.75 -17.21 -10.16
N LYS A 6 4.59 -17.33 -10.82
CA LYS A 6 3.38 -16.58 -10.43
C LYS A 6 2.96 -16.87 -9.00
N ARG A 7 2.86 -18.14 -8.62
CA ARG A 7 2.51 -18.55 -7.25
C ARG A 7 3.55 -18.10 -6.23
N LEU A 8 4.84 -18.15 -6.57
CA LEU A 8 5.90 -17.68 -5.69
C LEU A 8 5.77 -16.16 -5.46
N THR A 9 5.55 -15.39 -6.52
CA THR A 9 5.33 -13.94 -6.46
C THR A 9 4.10 -13.61 -5.60
N GLU A 10 2.95 -14.24 -5.86
CA GLU A 10 1.72 -14.04 -5.06
C GLU A 10 1.98 -14.27 -3.56
N ARG A 11 2.69 -15.36 -3.21
CA ARG A 11 3.03 -15.69 -1.82
C ARG A 11 4.02 -14.71 -1.19
N LEU A 12 4.97 -14.18 -1.97
CA LEU A 12 5.92 -13.18 -1.48
C LEU A 12 5.25 -11.81 -1.26
N LEU A 13 4.21 -11.50 -2.03
CA LEU A 13 3.50 -10.21 -1.99
C LEU A 13 2.33 -10.16 -1.00
N GLU A 14 1.83 -11.30 -0.53
CA GLU A 14 0.70 -11.39 0.42
C GLU A 14 0.92 -10.51 1.67
N VAL A 15 2.06 -10.66 2.34
CA VAL A 15 2.37 -9.88 3.55
C VAL A 15 2.58 -8.39 3.23
N PRO A 16 3.40 -8.00 2.22
CA PRO A 16 3.49 -6.61 1.78
C PRO A 16 2.15 -5.95 1.46
N GLN A 17 1.26 -6.62 0.72
CA GLN A 17 -0.07 -6.10 0.37
C GLN A 17 -0.93 -5.88 1.61
N MET A 18 -0.97 -6.86 2.52
CA MET A 18 -1.66 -6.70 3.81
C MET A 18 -1.11 -5.51 4.61
N ARG A 19 0.22 -5.34 4.65
CA ARG A 19 0.88 -4.24 5.38
C ARG A 19 0.59 -2.88 4.75
N ALA A 20 0.56 -2.78 3.41
CA ALA A 20 0.19 -1.57 2.71
C ALA A 20 -1.26 -1.17 3.03
N GLY A 21 -2.20 -2.11 2.98
CA GLY A 21 -3.60 -1.86 3.35
C GLY A 21 -3.75 -1.44 4.83
N GLN A 22 -3.01 -2.08 5.75
CA GLN A 22 -2.98 -1.67 7.16
C GLN A 22 -2.46 -0.23 7.33
N MET A 23 -1.39 0.13 6.63
CA MET A 23 -0.83 1.48 6.66
C MET A 23 -1.83 2.53 6.14
N ILE A 24 -2.49 2.25 5.02
CA ILE A 24 -3.54 3.13 4.47
C ILE A 24 -4.67 3.32 5.49
N THR A 25 -5.10 2.24 6.14
CA THR A 25 -6.17 2.29 7.15
C THR A 25 -5.77 3.16 8.33
N LEU A 26 -4.58 2.95 8.90
CA LEU A 26 -4.09 3.70 10.05
C LEU A 26 -3.92 5.19 9.73
N LEU A 27 -3.34 5.52 8.57
CA LEU A 27 -3.17 6.90 8.14
C LEU A 27 -4.51 7.59 7.85
N THR A 28 -5.49 6.86 7.32
CA THR A 28 -6.85 7.40 7.09
C THR A 28 -7.52 7.75 8.42
N ILE A 29 -7.48 6.84 9.40
CA ILE A 29 -8.02 7.08 10.75
C ILE A 29 -7.31 8.25 11.43
N TRP A 30 -5.99 8.34 11.30
CA TRP A 30 -5.23 9.45 11.86
C TRP A 30 -5.63 10.77 11.20
N LEU A 31 -5.72 10.83 9.87
CA LEU A 31 -6.15 12.03 9.15
C LEU A 31 -7.53 12.52 9.59
N GLU A 32 -8.49 11.61 9.79
CA GLU A 32 -9.85 11.96 10.23
C GLU A 32 -9.90 12.58 11.63
N ALA A 33 -8.96 12.22 12.50
CA ALA A 33 -8.86 12.73 13.87
C ALA A 33 -7.92 13.93 14.01
N GLU A 34 -7.11 14.23 12.98
CA GLU A 34 -6.12 15.29 13.02
C GLU A 34 -6.76 16.68 12.86
N THR A 35 -6.30 17.64 13.64
CA THR A 35 -6.81 19.02 13.63
C THR A 35 -5.75 20.03 13.20
N ASP A 36 -4.48 19.65 13.28
CA ASP A 36 -3.38 20.45 12.76
C ASP A 36 -3.28 20.32 11.24
N ASN A 37 -3.36 21.44 10.53
CA ASN A 37 -3.37 21.46 9.07
C ASN A 37 -2.05 20.99 8.46
N ASP A 38 -0.91 21.35 9.07
CA ASP A 38 0.40 20.96 8.56
C ASP A 38 0.60 19.46 8.70
N THR A 39 0.23 18.90 9.86
CA THR A 39 0.24 17.46 10.12
C THR A 39 -0.73 16.73 9.19
N SER A 40 -1.93 17.26 8.97
CA SER A 40 -2.90 16.71 8.01
C SER A 40 -2.32 16.63 6.59
N ASN A 41 -1.64 17.68 6.14
CA ASN A 41 -0.98 17.70 4.82
C ASN A 41 0.14 16.65 4.73
N MET A 42 0.90 16.45 5.80
CA MET A 42 1.92 15.39 5.88
C MET A 42 1.29 13.99 5.83
N ILE A 43 0.18 13.77 6.55
CA ILE A 43 -0.54 12.48 6.53
C ILE A 43 -1.12 12.21 5.14
N VAL A 44 -1.69 13.22 4.47
CA VAL A 44 -2.17 13.09 3.08
C VAL A 44 -1.03 12.69 2.14
N THR A 45 0.17 13.29 2.31
CA THR A 45 1.35 12.93 1.52
C THR A 45 1.74 11.47 1.76
N ALA A 46 1.76 11.03 3.03
CA ALA A 46 2.03 9.63 3.38
C ALA A 46 0.98 8.67 2.81
N LEU A 47 -0.31 9.05 2.82
CA LEU A 47 -1.40 8.27 2.22
C LEU A 47 -1.21 8.09 0.71
N THR A 48 -0.80 9.14 0.00
CA THR A 48 -0.51 9.06 -1.44
C THR A 48 0.58 8.03 -1.71
N VAL A 49 1.72 8.12 -1.00
CA VAL A 49 2.82 7.17 -1.15
C VAL A 49 2.38 5.74 -0.78
N ALA A 50 1.60 5.57 0.28
CA ALA A 50 1.07 4.26 0.69
C ALA A 50 0.19 3.62 -0.41
N ARG A 51 -0.65 4.41 -1.07
CA ARG A 51 -1.50 3.95 -2.19
C ARG A 51 -0.69 3.61 -3.44
N GLU A 52 0.34 4.39 -3.75
CA GLU A 52 1.27 4.09 -4.86
C GLU A 52 2.01 2.77 -4.62
N ILE A 53 2.42 2.49 -3.38
CA ILE A 53 3.01 1.20 -2.99
C ILE A 53 1.99 0.07 -3.16
N GLU A 54 0.76 0.23 -2.67
CA GLU A 54 -0.30 -0.76 -2.83
C GLU A 54 -0.56 -1.08 -4.30
N GLN A 55 -0.64 -0.06 -5.15
CA GLN A 55 -0.81 -0.23 -6.60
C GLN A 55 0.39 -0.97 -7.21
N SER A 56 1.62 -0.58 -6.88
CA SER A 56 2.84 -1.23 -7.38
C SER A 56 2.90 -2.70 -6.99
N LEU A 57 2.45 -3.05 -5.77
CA LEU A 57 2.36 -4.44 -5.31
C LEU A 57 1.27 -5.22 -6.07
N ALA A 58 0.15 -4.58 -6.43
CA ALA A 58 -0.89 -5.20 -7.25
C ALA A 58 -0.39 -5.48 -8.68
N GLU A 59 0.29 -4.52 -9.30
CA GLU A 59 0.89 -4.67 -10.62
C GLU A 59 1.96 -5.78 -10.64
N ALA A 60 2.79 -5.88 -9.58
CA ALA A 60 3.75 -6.96 -9.39
C ALA A 60 3.08 -8.34 -9.28
N ALA A 61 1.96 -8.45 -8.56
CA ALA A 61 1.21 -9.70 -8.44
C ALA A 61 0.59 -10.14 -9.78
N GLU A 62 0.18 -9.19 -10.62
CA GLU A 62 -0.30 -9.45 -11.97
C GLU A 62 0.83 -9.76 -12.97
N GLY A 63 2.09 -9.56 -12.59
CA GLY A 63 3.25 -9.72 -13.44
C GLY A 63 3.35 -8.64 -14.53
N LYS A 64 2.86 -7.42 -14.23
CA LYS A 64 2.88 -6.25 -15.13
C LYS A 64 4.11 -5.34 -14.94
N VAL A 65 5.16 -5.86 -14.31
CA VAL A 65 6.41 -5.14 -13.99
C VAL A 65 7.51 -5.50 -14.97
#